data_AF-A0A5C8PLQ5-F1
#
_entry.id   AF-A0A5C8PLQ5-F1
#
_cell.length_a   1.000
_cell.length_b   1.000
_cell.length_c   1.000
_cell.angle_alpha   90.00
_cell.angle_beta   90.00
_cell.angle_gamma   90.00
#
_symmetry.space_group_name_H-M   'P 1'
#
loop_
_entity.id
_entity.type
_entity.pdbx_description
1 polymer ?
#
loop_
_entity_poly.entity_id
_entity_poly.type
_entity_poly.pdbx_seq_one_letter_code
_entity_poly.pdbx_strand_id
1 'polypeptide(L)'
;MEPVYAFVGFIILLALSDLLAMVFYGFLCLVGYLLRFFAICLWQVVLMAGQGLLALGRGAALCVSFLIVLIDEWRRGAPQEEPPPNQQQWDDSFFSQFKLNDPPPEEPAPEEEPPRQEQEKEPLPPPDPYLEALSLLGLPGDFTRADFNRAYKGAIRKAHPDTGGSKEKAQAVNTARDCVARRRGWR
;
A
#
# COMPACT_ATOMS: atom_id res chain seq x y z
N MET A 1 -2.09 -84.65 -31.92
CA MET A 1 -1.46 -83.32 -31.96
C MET A 1 -2.48 -82.18 -32.09
N GLU A 2 -3.64 -82.39 -32.72
CA GLU A 2 -4.70 -81.37 -32.84
C GLU A 2 -5.20 -80.71 -31.53
N PRO A 3 -5.41 -81.41 -30.40
CA PRO A 3 -5.94 -80.75 -29.19
C PRO A 3 -4.95 -79.75 -28.56
N VAL A 4 -3.65 -79.94 -28.77
CA VAL A 4 -2.62 -79.05 -28.23
C VAL A 4 -2.65 -77.70 -28.94
N TYR A 5 -2.80 -77.69 -30.26
CA TYR A 5 -2.88 -76.43 -31.03
C TYR A 5 -4.15 -75.63 -30.71
N ALA A 6 -5.28 -76.30 -30.51
CA ALA A 6 -6.52 -75.65 -30.10
C ALA A 6 -6.37 -74.98 -28.73
N PHE A 7 -5.74 -75.66 -27.77
CA PHE A 7 -5.49 -75.12 -26.44
C PHE A 7 -4.52 -73.92 -26.47
N VAL A 8 -3.42 -74.02 -27.21
CA VAL A 8 -2.46 -72.92 -27.37
C VAL A 8 -3.11 -71.71 -28.05
N GLY A 9 -3.91 -71.93 -29.09
CA GLY A 9 -4.67 -70.87 -29.76
C GLY A 9 -5.63 -70.15 -28.81
N PHE A 10 -6.33 -70.89 -27.95
CA PHE A 10 -7.22 -70.30 -26.94
C PHE A 10 -6.47 -69.41 -25.94
N ILE A 11 -5.32 -69.84 -25.44
CA ILE A 11 -4.48 -69.04 -24.53
C ILE A 11 -4.02 -67.74 -25.22
N ILE A 12 -3.59 -67.82 -26.48
CA ILE A 12 -3.16 -66.65 -27.25
C ILE A 12 -4.32 -65.66 -27.41
N LEU A 13 -5.53 -66.13 -27.72
CA LEU A 13 -6.72 -65.28 -27.85
C LEU A 13 -7.08 -64.59 -26.53
N LEU A 14 -7.00 -65.29 -25.41
CA LEU A 14 -7.22 -64.69 -24.09
C LEU A 14 -6.18 -63.62 -23.77
N ALA A 15 -4.90 -63.88 -24.04
CA ALA A 15 -3.82 -62.91 -23.82
C ALA A 15 -3.98 -61.67 -24.71
N LEU A 16 -4.39 -61.83 -25.97
CA LEU A 16 -4.68 -60.72 -26.87
C LEU A 16 -5.89 -59.91 -26.40
N SER A 17 -6.96 -60.57 -25.94
CA SER A 17 -8.14 -59.91 -25.40
C SER A 17 -7.81 -59.06 -24.16
N ASP A 18 -6.99 -59.58 -23.25
CA ASP A 18 -6.56 -58.86 -22.05
C ASP A 18 -5.66 -57.67 -22.41
N LEU A 19 -4.72 -57.84 -23.34
CA LEU A 19 -3.88 -56.75 -23.84
C LEU A 19 -4.73 -55.64 -24.48
N LEU A 20 -5.72 -55.99 -25.30
CA LEU A 20 -6.65 -55.02 -25.90
C LEU A 20 -7.45 -54.28 -24.82
N ALA A 21 -7.91 -54.99 -23.78
CA ALA A 21 -8.62 -54.37 -22.66
C ALA A 21 -7.72 -53.38 -21.90
N MET A 22 -6.45 -53.72 -21.64
CA MET A 22 -5.49 -52.82 -21.01
C MET A 22 -5.22 -51.57 -21.85
N VAL A 23 -5.01 -51.73 -23.17
CA VAL A 23 -4.80 -50.61 -24.09
C VAL A 23 -6.03 -49.70 -24.13
N PHE A 24 -7.23 -50.29 -24.21
CA PHE A 24 -8.49 -49.55 -24.22
C PHE A 24 -8.72 -48.80 -22.90
N TYR A 25 -8.47 -49.44 -21.75
CA TYR A 25 -8.55 -48.80 -20.44
C TYR A 25 -7.55 -47.64 -20.31
N GLY A 26 -6.30 -47.84 -20.76
CA GLY A 26 -5.29 -46.79 -20.80
C GLY A 26 -5.72 -45.60 -21.67
N PHE A 27 -6.30 -45.86 -22.84
CA PHE A 27 -6.85 -44.83 -23.72
C PHE A 27 -7.99 -44.04 -23.05
N LEU A 28 -8.95 -44.71 -22.39
CA LEU A 28 -10.02 -44.03 -21.66
C LEU A 28 -9.49 -43.19 -20.50
N CYS A 29 -8.49 -43.68 -19.76
CA CYS A 29 -7.83 -42.91 -18.71
C CYS A 29 -7.15 -41.66 -19.28
N LEU A 30 -6.47 -41.78 -20.41
CA LEU A 30 -5.82 -40.66 -21.10
C LEU A 30 -6.86 -39.62 -21.55
N VAL A 31 -7.96 -40.05 -22.17
CA VAL A 31 -9.07 -39.16 -22.56
C VAL A 31 -9.66 -38.44 -21.33
N GLY A 32 -9.90 -39.16 -20.23
CA GLY A 32 -10.38 -38.57 -18.99
C GLY A 32 -9.42 -37.53 -18.42
N TYR A 33 -8.12 -37.78 -18.47
CA TYR A 33 -7.10 -36.81 -18.06
C TYR A 33 -7.10 -35.55 -18.95
N LEU A 34 -7.17 -35.73 -20.28
CA LEU A 34 -7.23 -34.63 -21.23
C LEU A 34 -8.49 -33.77 -21.00
N LEU A 35 -9.67 -34.38 -20.82
CA LEU A 35 -10.91 -33.66 -20.54
C LEU A 35 -10.81 -32.83 -19.25
N ARG A 36 -10.23 -33.39 -18.17
CA ARG A 36 -9.99 -32.65 -16.92
C ARG A 36 -9.02 -31.50 -17.13
N PHE A 37 -7.94 -31.72 -17.87
CA PHE A 37 -6.98 -30.68 -18.20
C PHE A 37 -7.64 -29.54 -18.97
N PHE A 38 -8.42 -29.85 -20.02
CA PHE A 38 -9.17 -28.83 -20.78
C PHE A 38 -10.20 -28.09 -19.91
N ALA A 39 -10.90 -28.77 -19.01
CA ALA A 39 -11.83 -28.13 -18.09
C ALA A 39 -11.12 -27.13 -17.16
N ILE A 40 -9.95 -27.49 -16.63
CA ILE A 40 -9.12 -26.59 -15.81
C ILE A 40 -8.66 -25.38 -16.63
N CYS A 41 -8.17 -25.60 -17.85
CA CYS A 41 -7.74 -24.53 -18.74
C CYS A 41 -8.90 -23.57 -19.08
N LEU A 42 -10.07 -24.08 -19.44
CA LEU A 42 -11.27 -23.28 -19.71
C LEU A 42 -11.69 -22.48 -18.48
N TRP A 43 -11.68 -23.11 -17.30
CA TRP A 43 -11.98 -22.43 -16.03
C TRP A 43 -11.01 -21.26 -15.76
N GLN A 44 -9.71 -21.45 -16.00
CA GLN A 44 -8.71 -20.39 -15.85
C GLN A 44 -8.96 -19.22 -16.82
N VAL A 45 -9.32 -19.51 -18.07
CA VAL A 45 -9.68 -18.46 -19.05
C VAL A 45 -10.90 -17.67 -18.58
N VAL A 46 -11.93 -18.33 -18.06
CA VAL A 46 -13.13 -17.68 -17.51
C VAL A 46 -12.78 -16.80 -16.31
N LEU A 47 -11.92 -17.29 -15.40
CA LEU A 47 -11.46 -16.50 -14.25
C LEU A 47 -10.70 -15.24 -14.69
N MET A 48 -9.78 -15.37 -15.66
CA MET A 48 -9.02 -14.23 -16.20
C MET A 48 -9.94 -13.21 -16.87
N ALA A 49 -10.93 -13.67 -17.65
CA ALA A 49 -11.92 -12.79 -18.26
C ALA A 49 -12.76 -12.05 -17.20
N GLY A 50 -13.20 -12.76 -16.15
CA GLY A 50 -13.95 -12.17 -15.04
C GLY A 50 -13.14 -11.11 -14.28
N GLN A 51 -11.86 -11.38 -14.01
CA GLN A 51 -10.96 -10.41 -13.39
C GLN A 51 -10.74 -9.18 -14.28
N GLY A 52 -10.58 -9.38 -15.59
CA GLY A 52 -10.49 -8.30 -16.58
C GLY A 52 -11.73 -7.40 -16.59
N LEU A 53 -12.92 -7.99 -16.56
CA LEU A 53 -14.18 -7.24 -16.52
C LEU A 53 -14.33 -6.43 -15.23
N LEU A 54 -13.96 -7.00 -14.08
CA LEU A 54 -13.96 -6.28 -12.79
C LEU A 54 -12.96 -5.12 -12.78
N ALA A 55 -11.77 -5.31 -13.35
CA ALA A 55 -10.78 -4.25 -13.48
C ALA A 55 -11.30 -3.12 -14.38
N LEU A 56 -11.93 -3.45 -15.50
CA LEU A 56 -12.57 -2.47 -16.39
C LEU A 56 -13.69 -1.70 -15.66
N GLY A 57 -14.54 -2.40 -14.89
CA GLY A 57 -15.59 -1.77 -14.09
C GLY A 57 -15.04 -0.79 -13.04
N ARG A 58 -13.93 -1.14 -12.38
CA ARG A 58 -13.23 -0.22 -11.45
C ARG A 58 -12.65 0.99 -12.19
N GLY A 59 -12.06 0.78 -13.36
CA GLY A 59 -11.58 1.87 -14.22
C GLY A 59 -12.69 2.84 -14.60
N ALA A 60 -13.82 2.32 -15.07
CA ALA A 60 -15.00 3.12 -15.41
C ALA A 60 -15.53 3.90 -14.19
N ALA A 61 -15.60 3.29 -13.01
CA ALA A 61 -16.02 3.96 -11.79
C ALA A 61 -15.09 5.12 -11.40
N LEU A 62 -13.78 4.97 -11.57
CA LEU A 62 -12.82 6.05 -11.35
C LEU A 62 -12.98 7.18 -12.37
N CYS A 63 -13.19 6.85 -13.64
CA CYS A 63 -13.49 7.84 -14.69
C CYS A 63 -14.77 8.63 -14.36
N VAL A 64 -15.85 7.96 -13.96
CA VAL A 64 -17.10 8.61 -13.55
C VAL A 64 -16.87 9.51 -12.33
N SER A 65 -16.13 9.02 -11.32
CA SER A 65 -15.81 9.82 -10.13
C SER A 65 -15.00 11.07 -10.47
N PHE A 66 -14.03 10.96 -11.38
CA PHE A 66 -13.25 12.08 -11.87
C PHE A 66 -14.11 13.09 -12.64
N LEU A 67 -15.04 12.63 -13.49
CA LEU A 67 -15.99 13.49 -14.18
C LEU A 67 -16.91 14.25 -13.22
N ILE A 68 -17.39 13.60 -12.15
CA ILE A 68 -18.19 14.26 -11.11
C ILE A 68 -17.39 15.39 -10.44
N VAL A 69 -16.12 15.16 -10.11
CA VAL A 69 -15.26 16.20 -9.53
C VAL A 69 -15.05 17.35 -10.50
N LEU A 70 -14.81 17.08 -11.79
CA LEU A 70 -14.69 18.13 -12.80
C LEU A 70 -15.97 18.95 -12.97
N ILE A 71 -17.14 18.31 -12.93
CA ILE A 71 -18.43 18.99 -12.99
C ILE A 71 -18.64 19.87 -11.75
N ASP A 72 -18.30 19.36 -10.56
CA ASP A 72 -18.40 20.12 -9.32
C ASP A 72 -17.47 21.33 -9.32
N GLU A 73 -16.22 21.17 -9.76
CA GLU A 73 -15.27 22.27 -9.90
C GLU A 73 -15.74 23.31 -10.91
N TRP A 74 -16.25 22.87 -12.06
CA TRP A 74 -16.83 23.78 -13.05
C TRP A 74 -18.05 24.54 -12.50
N ARG A 75 -18.87 23.86 -11.69
CA ARG A 75 -20.07 24.45 -11.06
C ARG A 75 -19.72 25.46 -9.96
N ARG A 76 -18.60 25.28 -9.26
CA ARG A 76 -18.09 26.26 -8.29
C ARG A 76 -17.65 27.57 -8.95
N GLY A 77 -17.45 27.56 -10.27
CA GLY A 77 -16.94 28.71 -11.01
C GLY A 77 -15.44 28.91 -10.77
N ALA A 78 -14.81 29.78 -11.56
CA ALA A 78 -13.47 30.24 -11.19
C ALA A 78 -13.54 30.84 -9.79
N PRO A 79 -12.54 30.59 -8.92
CA PRO A 79 -12.41 31.36 -7.68
C PRO A 79 -12.60 32.82 -8.06
N GLN A 80 -13.57 33.50 -7.44
CA GLN A 80 -13.62 34.95 -7.61
C GLN A 80 -12.23 35.42 -7.23
N GLU A 81 -11.54 36.10 -8.16
CA GLU A 81 -10.32 36.81 -7.85
C GLU A 81 -10.72 37.82 -6.78
N GLU A 82 -10.61 37.42 -5.52
CA GLU A 82 -10.73 38.34 -4.42
C GLU A 82 -9.70 39.42 -4.74
N PRO A 83 -10.12 40.68 -4.90
CA PRO A 83 -9.20 41.75 -5.23
C PRO A 83 -8.07 41.71 -4.19
N PRO A 84 -6.81 41.83 -4.61
CA PRO A 84 -5.66 41.61 -3.75
C PRO A 84 -5.86 42.39 -2.43
N PRO A 85 -5.66 41.76 -1.26
CA PRO A 85 -6.15 42.24 0.04
C PRO A 85 -5.54 43.56 0.54
N ASN A 86 -4.78 44.29 -0.27
CA ASN A 86 -4.31 45.63 0.06
C ASN A 86 -3.87 46.43 -1.17
N GLN A 87 -4.73 46.63 -2.17
CA GLN A 87 -4.51 47.74 -3.14
C GLN A 87 -5.43 48.94 -2.90
N GLN A 88 -6.40 48.84 -1.99
CA GLN A 88 -7.33 49.92 -1.68
C GLN A 88 -6.98 50.73 -0.42
N GLN A 89 -5.87 50.43 0.27
CA GLN A 89 -5.50 51.13 1.49
C GLN A 89 -3.97 51.37 1.63
N TRP A 90 -3.31 51.60 0.50
CA TRP A 90 -2.14 52.47 0.52
C TRP A 90 -2.65 53.89 0.30
N ASP A 91 -3.38 54.40 1.28
CA ASP A 91 -3.73 55.80 1.27
C ASP A 91 -2.45 56.64 1.41
N ASP A 92 -2.47 57.87 0.91
CA ASP A 92 -1.35 58.79 0.99
C ASP A 92 -0.85 59.00 2.44
N SER A 93 -1.65 58.65 3.46
CA SER A 93 -1.25 58.64 4.87
C SER A 93 -0.21 57.58 5.23
N PHE A 94 -0.27 56.37 4.66
CA PHE A 94 0.76 55.34 4.93
C PHE A 94 2.15 55.83 4.49
N PHE A 95 2.24 56.40 3.28
CA PHE A 95 3.49 56.98 2.78
C PHE A 95 3.84 58.32 3.46
N SER A 96 2.86 59.06 3.99
CA SER A 96 3.12 60.27 4.79
C SER A 96 3.71 59.96 6.17
N GLN A 97 3.47 58.76 6.70
CA GLN A 97 4.05 58.31 7.98
C GLN A 97 5.51 57.87 7.82
N PHE A 98 5.90 57.38 6.65
CA PHE A 98 7.29 57.18 6.25
C PHE A 98 7.88 58.46 5.64
N LYS A 99 8.02 59.52 6.44
CA LYS A 99 8.90 60.63 6.05
C LYS A 99 10.34 60.12 5.99
N LEU A 100 10.85 59.96 4.77
CA LEU A 100 12.18 59.48 4.42
C LEU A 100 13.35 60.41 4.85
N ASN A 101 13.16 61.24 5.89
CA ASN A 101 14.13 62.23 6.38
C ASN A 101 14.43 62.11 7.87
N ASP A 102 13.83 61.17 8.59
CA ASP A 102 14.32 60.87 9.94
C ASP A 102 15.60 60.03 9.81
N PRO A 103 16.72 60.45 10.43
CA PRO A 103 17.92 59.63 10.46
C PRO A 103 17.60 58.27 11.10
N PRO A 104 18.28 57.18 10.67
CA PRO A 104 18.07 55.86 11.26
C PRO A 104 18.16 56.00 12.79
N PRO A 105 17.21 55.47 13.57
CA PRO A 105 17.33 55.49 15.01
C PRO A 105 18.64 54.79 15.37
N GLU A 106 19.49 55.47 16.15
CA GLU A 106 20.70 54.86 16.72
C GLU A 106 20.27 53.56 17.42
N GLU A 107 20.70 52.42 16.87
CA GLU A 107 20.51 51.12 17.51
C GLU A 107 21.04 51.23 18.94
N PRO A 108 20.20 51.01 19.99
CA PRO A 108 20.71 50.97 21.34
C PRO A 108 21.76 49.86 21.40
N ALA A 109 22.92 50.21 21.97
CA ALA A 109 24.05 49.32 22.14
C ALA A 109 23.59 47.95 22.70
N PRO A 110 24.20 46.84 22.24
CA PRO A 110 23.78 45.50 22.61
C PRO A 110 23.78 45.36 24.15
N GLU A 111 22.59 45.27 24.74
CA GLU A 111 22.44 44.85 26.12
C GLU A 111 23.00 43.42 26.22
N GLU A 112 24.05 43.28 27.02
CA GLU A 112 24.67 41.99 27.32
C GLU A 112 23.60 41.07 27.93
N GLU A 113 23.15 40.06 27.16
CA GLU A 113 22.30 39.00 27.68
C GLU A 113 23.00 38.36 28.89
N PRO A 114 22.33 38.23 30.06
CA PRO A 114 22.91 37.55 31.20
C PRO A 114 23.26 36.10 30.83
N PRO A 115 24.34 35.53 31.41
CA PRO A 115 24.83 34.21 31.03
C PRO A 115 23.72 33.18 31.20
N ARG A 116 23.25 32.65 30.07
CA ARG A 116 22.24 31.60 29.97
C ARG A 116 22.81 30.39 30.71
N GLN A 117 22.36 30.20 31.96
CA GLN A 117 22.71 29.04 32.76
C GLN A 117 22.28 27.80 31.97
N GLU A 118 23.27 27.03 31.50
CA GLU A 118 23.09 25.69 30.99
C GLU A 118 22.44 24.87 32.12
N GLN A 119 21.12 24.75 32.06
CA GLN A 119 20.39 23.80 32.88
C GLN A 119 20.87 22.40 32.50
N GLU A 120 21.74 21.88 33.36
CA GLU A 120 22.18 20.49 33.41
C GLU A 120 20.94 19.60 33.43
N LYS A 121 20.57 19.07 32.25
CA LYS A 121 19.48 18.12 32.10
C LYS A 121 19.77 16.90 32.96
N GLU A 122 18.99 16.72 34.01
CA GLU A 122 18.94 15.46 34.76
C GLU A 122 18.83 14.27 33.78
N PRO A 123 19.56 13.17 34.02
CA PRO A 123 19.47 11.98 33.18
C PRO A 123 18.08 11.37 33.33
N LEU A 124 17.23 11.61 32.33
CA LEU A 124 15.90 11.02 32.22
C LEU A 124 16.00 9.49 32.34
N PRO A 125 15.03 8.84 33.01
CA PRO A 125 14.95 7.38 33.05
C PRO A 125 14.96 6.81 31.62
N PRO A 126 15.52 5.60 31.43
CA PRO A 126 15.62 4.99 30.11
C PRO A 126 14.24 4.97 29.43
N PRO A 127 14.12 5.50 28.19
CA PRO A 127 12.85 5.56 27.48
C PRO A 127 12.24 4.15 27.37
N ASP A 128 10.96 3.99 27.70
CA ASP A 128 10.28 2.72 27.43
C ASP A 128 10.22 2.52 25.91
N PRO A 129 10.89 1.50 25.35
CA PRO A 129 10.95 1.26 23.91
C PRO A 129 9.56 1.04 23.28
N TYR A 130 8.55 0.69 24.08
CA TYR A 130 7.18 0.58 23.62
C TYR A 130 6.55 1.96 23.32
N LEU A 131 6.80 2.97 24.15
CA LEU A 131 6.25 4.32 23.95
C LEU A 131 6.89 5.00 22.75
N GLU A 132 8.19 4.80 22.53
CA GLU A 132 8.90 5.27 21.33
C GLU A 132 8.35 4.61 20.06
N ALA A 133 8.04 3.32 20.11
CA ALA A 133 7.43 2.63 18.97
C ALA A 133 6.01 3.16 18.65
N LEU A 134 5.22 3.53 19.67
CA LEU A 134 3.90 4.14 19.46
C LEU A 134 3.99 5.54 18.87
N SER A 135 4.92 6.37 19.35
CA SER A 135 5.12 7.72 18.82
C SER A 135 5.62 7.69 17.37
N LEU A 136 6.53 6.76 17.04
CA LEU A 136 7.03 6.58 15.68
C LEU A 136 5.93 6.16 14.70
N LEU A 137 4.98 5.31 15.15
CA LEU A 137 3.84 4.89 14.34
C LEU A 137 2.67 5.88 14.35
N GLY A 138 2.73 6.94 15.18
CA GLY A 138 1.66 7.91 15.35
C GLY A 138 0.39 7.29 15.94
N LEU A 139 0.55 6.30 16.83
CA LEU A 139 -0.58 5.60 17.47
C LEU A 139 -0.85 6.19 18.87
N PRO A 140 -2.13 6.38 19.24
CA PRO A 140 -2.51 6.67 20.62
C PRO A 140 -2.25 5.46 21.53
N GLY A 141 -2.34 5.61 22.86
CA GLY A 141 -2.15 4.49 23.79
C GLY A 141 -3.21 3.37 23.65
N ASP A 142 -4.45 3.77 23.33
CA ASP A 142 -5.59 2.88 23.09
C ASP A 142 -5.90 2.81 21.60
N PHE A 143 -5.53 1.69 20.96
CA PHE A 143 -5.72 1.46 19.53
C PHE A 143 -6.11 0.01 19.25
N THR A 144 -6.85 -0.20 18.18
CA THR A 144 -7.23 -1.55 17.73
C THR A 144 -6.15 -2.16 16.83
N ARG A 145 -6.21 -3.48 16.60
CA ARG A 145 -5.34 -4.15 15.62
C ARG A 145 -5.50 -3.60 14.19
N ALA A 146 -6.70 -3.13 13.85
CA ALA A 146 -6.97 -2.51 12.56
C ALA A 146 -6.26 -1.14 12.43
N ASP A 147 -6.31 -0.33 13.49
CA ASP A 147 -5.61 0.97 13.52
C ASP A 147 -4.10 0.79 13.46
N PHE A 148 -3.56 -0.19 14.17
CA PHE A 148 -2.14 -0.57 14.12
C PHE A 148 -1.70 -0.90 12.68
N ASN A 149 -2.43 -1.79 12.00
CA ASN A 149 -2.10 -2.18 10.64
C ASN A 149 -2.20 -1.00 9.65
N ARG A 150 -3.19 -0.11 9.84
CA ARG A 150 -3.36 1.10 9.03
C ARG A 150 -2.18 2.06 9.23
N ALA A 151 -1.81 2.34 10.48
CA ALA A 151 -0.69 3.21 10.83
C ALA A 151 0.64 2.67 10.29
N TYR A 152 0.92 1.38 10.50
CA TYR A 152 2.13 0.72 9.99
C TYR A 152 2.23 0.81 8.46
N LYS A 153 1.16 0.49 7.73
CA LYS A 153 1.15 0.59 6.26
C LYS A 153 1.39 2.03 5.79
N GLY A 154 0.83 3.02 6.48
CA GLY A 154 1.06 4.43 6.20
C GLY A 154 2.52 4.84 6.45
N ALA A 155 3.09 4.42 7.57
CA ALA A 155 4.46 4.73 7.96
C ALA A 155 5.48 4.08 7.02
N ILE A 156 5.35 2.78 6.72
CA ILE A 156 6.30 2.07 5.86
C ILE A 156 6.28 2.60 4.43
N ARG A 157 5.10 2.96 3.91
CA ARG A 157 4.96 3.57 2.57
C ARG A 157 5.65 4.93 2.48
N LYS A 158 5.73 5.70 3.58
CA LYS A 158 6.48 6.96 3.61
C LYS A 158 7.99 6.74 3.81
N ALA A 159 8.36 5.71 4.56
CA ALA A 159 9.74 5.40 4.89
C ALA A 159 10.47 4.59 3.80
N HIS A 160 9.75 4.00 2.84
CA HIS A 160 10.33 3.12 1.81
C HIS A 160 11.31 3.88 0.89
N PRO A 161 12.47 3.31 0.54
CA PRO A 161 13.45 3.95 -0.33
C PRO A 161 12.87 4.35 -1.70
N ASP A 162 12.01 3.51 -2.29
CA ASP A 162 11.40 3.78 -3.60
C ASP A 162 10.49 5.02 -3.63
N THR A 163 10.05 5.51 -2.46
CA THR A 163 9.20 6.70 -2.32
C THR A 163 9.97 7.90 -1.78
N GLY A 164 11.31 7.87 -1.82
CA GLY A 164 12.18 8.93 -1.28
C GLY A 164 12.52 8.79 0.21
N GLY A 165 12.24 7.62 0.82
CA GLY A 165 12.66 7.29 2.17
C GLY A 165 14.08 6.74 2.26
N SER A 166 14.45 6.16 3.40
CA SER A 166 15.76 5.50 3.60
C SER A 166 15.59 4.10 4.19
N LYS A 167 16.55 3.22 3.92
CA LYS A 167 16.56 1.86 4.49
C LYS A 167 16.53 1.90 6.03
N GLU A 168 17.25 2.84 6.63
CA GLU A 168 17.28 3.06 8.08
C GLU A 168 15.90 3.44 8.63
N LYS A 169 15.17 4.35 7.96
CA LYS A 169 13.80 4.71 8.36
C LYS A 169 12.84 3.53 8.23
N ALA A 170 12.93 2.77 7.14
CA ALA A 170 12.11 1.57 6.95
C ALA A 170 12.40 0.51 8.04
N GLN A 171 13.68 0.34 8.40
CA GLN A 171 14.11 -0.56 9.46
C GLN A 171 13.58 -0.10 10.83
N ALA A 172 13.67 1.20 11.16
CA ALA A 172 13.11 1.74 12.39
C ALA A 172 11.59 1.48 12.51
N VAL A 173 10.83 1.67 11.43
CA VAL A 173 9.39 1.37 11.39
C VAL A 173 9.10 -0.12 11.59
N ASN A 174 9.93 -1.01 11.04
CA ASN A 174 9.79 -2.46 11.24
C ASN A 174 10.13 -2.87 12.68
N THR A 175 11.20 -2.31 13.27
CA THR A 175 11.55 -2.55 14.68
C THR A 175 10.43 -2.09 15.62
N ALA A 176 9.81 -0.94 15.34
CA ALA A 176 8.65 -0.45 16.10
C ALA A 176 7.44 -1.37 15.98
N ARG A 177 7.14 -1.88 14.77
CA ARG A 177 6.07 -2.86 14.54
C ARG A 177 6.29 -4.10 15.41
N ASP A 178 7.50 -4.66 15.40
CA ASP A 178 7.82 -5.89 16.12
C ASP A 178 7.74 -5.71 17.64
N CYS A 179 8.18 -4.55 18.15
CA CYS A 179 8.09 -4.19 19.56
C CYS A 179 6.62 -4.13 20.03
N VAL A 180 5.75 -3.45 19.28
CA VAL A 180 4.32 -3.34 19.59
C VAL A 180 3.61 -4.69 19.47
N ALA A 181 3.89 -5.46 18.41
CA ALA A 181 3.30 -6.77 18.18
C ALA A 181 3.65 -7.75 19.32
N ARG A 182 4.90 -7.76 19.77
CA ARG A 182 5.36 -8.59 20.89
C ARG A 182 4.65 -8.23 22.20
N ARG A 183 4.51 -6.93 22.52
CA ARG A 183 3.84 -6.46 23.75
C ARG A 183 2.35 -6.81 23.77
N ARG A 184 1.67 -6.75 22.62
CA ARG A 184 0.24 -7.06 22.48
C ARG A 184 -0.07 -8.55 22.24
N GLY A 185 0.95 -9.40 22.10
CA GLY A 185 0.78 -10.83 21.84
C GLY A 185 0.28 -11.15 20.43
N TRP A 186 0.47 -10.25 19.47
CA TRP A 186 0.08 -10.46 18.07
C TRP A 186 1.24 -11.14 17.33
N ARG A 187 1.08 -12.42 17.03
CA ARG A 187 1.97 -13.16 16.12
C ARG A 187 1.50 -13.00 14.68
#